data_AF-A0A117MDX8-F1
#
_entry.id   AF-A0A117MDX8-F1
#
_cell.length_a   1.000
_cell.length_b   1.000
_cell.length_c   1.000
_cell.angle_alpha   90.00
_cell.angle_beta   90.00
_cell.angle_gamma   90.00
#
_symmetry.space_group_name_H-M   'P 1'
#
loop_
_entity.id
_entity.type
_entity.pdbx_description
1 polymer ?
#
loop_
_entity_poly.entity_id
_entity_poly.type
_entity_poly.pdbx_seq_one_letter_code
_entity_poly.pdbx_strand_id
1 'polypeptide(L)' 'MVVGTGVRPRSLRFYERCGFAVSHRVENFFVDNYDHPIFDCGEELVEMVYLRKEL' A
#
# COMPACT_ATOMS: atom_id res chain seq x y z
N MET A 1 10.74 4.95 -10.15
CA MET A 1 9.26 5.03 -10.09
C MET A 1 8.78 4.64 -8.70
N VAL A 2 7.74 5.31 -8.15
CA VAL A 2 7.15 5.04 -6.83
C VAL A 2 5.64 4.81 -6.96
N VAL A 3 5.10 3.83 -6.23
CA VAL A 3 3.67 3.49 -6.18
C VAL A 3 3.23 3.29 -4.73
N GLY A 4 1.96 3.55 -4.42
CA GLY A 4 1.34 3.30 -3.12
C GLY A 4 0.27 2.21 -3.20
N THR A 5 0.19 1.36 -2.18
CA THR A 5 -0.82 0.29 -2.05
C THR A 5 -1.14 0.03 -0.59
N GLY A 6 -2.28 -0.61 -0.30
CA GLY A 6 -2.53 -1.19 1.03
C GLY A 6 -1.59 -2.36 1.36
N VAL A 7 -1.62 -2.79 2.62
CA VAL A 7 -0.69 -3.79 3.22
C VAL A 7 -0.93 -5.25 2.80
N ARG A 8 -1.90 -5.52 1.92
CA ARG A 8 -2.34 -6.87 1.59
C ARG A 8 -1.23 -7.68 0.93
N PRO A 9 -0.93 -8.91 1.40
CA PRO A 9 0.15 -9.73 0.84
C PRO A 9 0.01 -10.01 -0.65
N ARG A 10 -1.22 -10.08 -1.19
CA ARG A 10 -1.46 -10.28 -2.62
C ARG A 10 -0.98 -9.09 -3.45
N SER A 11 -1.31 -7.87 -3.02
CA SER A 11 -0.92 -6.64 -3.71
C SER A 11 0.59 -6.42 -3.63
N LEU A 12 1.19 -6.64 -2.46
CA LEU A 12 2.64 -6.55 -2.28
C LEU A 12 3.39 -7.54 -3.19
N ARG A 13 2.99 -8.82 -3.19
CA ARG A 13 3.61 -9.84 -4.05
C ARG A 13 3.48 -9.55 -5.54
N PHE A 14 2.36 -8.94 -5.96
CA PHE A 14 2.20 -8.51 -7.35
C PHE A 14 3.27 -7.48 -7.74
N TYR A 15 3.44 -6.43 -6.94
CA TYR A 15 4.44 -5.39 -7.20
C TYR A 15 5.88 -5.91 -7.09
N GLU A 16 6.17 -6.79 -6.13
CA GLU A 16 7.46 -7.48 -6.01
C GLU A 16 7.79 -8.25 -7.29
N ARG A 17 6.84 -8.99 -7.85
CA ARG A 17 7.00 -9.69 -9.14
C ARG A 17 7.22 -8.75 -10.31
N CYS A 18 6.72 -7.51 -10.25
CA CYS A 18 6.98 -6.48 -11.24
C CYS A 18 8.35 -5.78 -11.06
N GLY A 19 9.13 -6.18 -10.05
CA GLY A 19 10.45 -5.63 -9.74
C GLY A 19 10.42 -4.39 -8.85
N PHE A 20 9.32 -4.13 -8.15
CA PHE A 20 9.28 -3.11 -7.10
C PHE A 20 9.74 -3.71 -5.77
N ALA A 21 10.35 -2.90 -4.93
CA ALA A 21 10.67 -3.23 -3.55
C ALA A 21 9.95 -2.28 -2.59
N VAL A 22 9.59 -2.76 -1.41
CA VAL A 22 9.03 -1.90 -0.35
C VAL A 22 10.04 -0.81 -0.01
N SER A 23 9.58 0.44 -0.02
CA SER A 23 10.39 1.61 0.35
C SER A 23 10.13 2.02 1.79
N HIS A 24 8.87 2.28 2.14
CA HIS A 24 8.46 2.69 3.48
C HIS A 24 6.95 2.52 3.65
N ARG A 25 6.46 2.72 4.88
CA ARG A 25 5.04 2.70 5.23
C ARG A 25 4.64 4.01 5.87
N VAL A 26 3.37 4.37 5.72
CA VAL A 26 2.75 5.51 6.38
C VAL A 26 1.59 4.96 7.21
N GLU A 27 1.75 5.02 8.52
CA GLU A 27 0.71 4.66 9.48
C GLU A 27 -0.47 5.63 9.36
N ASN A 28 -1.69 5.12 9.59
CA ASN A 28 -2.95 5.87 9.54
C ASN A 28 -3.25 6.65 8.25
N PHE A 29 -2.51 6.39 7.15
CA PHE A 29 -2.70 7.10 5.89
C PHE A 29 -4.17 7.15 5.45
N PHE A 30 -4.89 6.03 5.48
CA PHE A 30 -6.27 6.00 5.02
C PHE A 30 -7.23 6.70 6.00
N VAL A 31 -6.96 6.63 7.29
CA VAL A 31 -7.77 7.30 8.33
C VAL A 31 -7.57 8.82 8.28
N ASP A 32 -6.34 9.27 8.02
CA ASP A 32 -6.00 10.70 8.01
C ASP A 32 -6.42 11.40 6.70
N ASN A 33 -6.55 10.64 5.60
CA ASN A 33 -6.80 11.20 4.26
C ASN A 33 -8.24 11.00 3.76
N TYR A 34 -9.05 10.16 4.41
CA TYR A 34 -10.43 9.90 4.02
C TYR A 34 -11.38 10.09 5.20
N ASP A 35 -12.56 10.65 4.93
CA ASP A 35 -13.59 10.94 5.92
C ASP A 35 -14.42 9.70 6.34
N HIS A 36 -14.13 8.55 5.76
CA HIS A 36 -14.76 7.26 6.08
C HIS A 36 -13.76 6.11 5.94
N PRO A 37 -13.97 5.00 6.69
CA PRO A 37 -13.13 3.81 6.57
C PRO A 37 -13.16 3.21 5.16
N ILE A 38 -11.97 2.87 4.65
CA ILE A 38 -11.82 2.18 3.37
C ILE A 38 -11.57 0.71 3.62
N PHE A 39 -12.24 -0.17 2.87
CA PHE A 39 -12.09 -1.62 3.01
C PHE A 39 -11.56 -2.26 1.72
N ASP A 40 -10.65 -3.22 1.85
CA ASP A 40 -10.25 -4.15 0.79
C ASP A 40 -10.56 -5.58 1.24
N CYS A 41 -11.40 -6.28 0.48
CA CYS A 41 -11.85 -7.65 0.79
C CYS A 41 -12.43 -7.80 2.22
N GLY A 42 -13.09 -6.76 2.73
CA GLY A 42 -13.70 -6.75 4.07
C GLY A 42 -12.76 -6.40 5.22
N GLU A 43 -11.48 -6.16 4.96
CA GLU A 43 -10.51 -5.65 5.95
C GLU A 43 -10.34 -4.14 5.78
N GLU A 44 -10.35 -3.40 6.89
CA GLU A 44 -10.12 -1.95 6.88
C GLU A 44 -8.65 -1.66 6.50
N LEU A 45 -8.47 -0.74 5.56
CA LEU A 45 -7.18 -0.19 5.22
C LEU A 45 -6.90 0.98 6.16
N VAL A 46 -5.81 0.88 6.92
CA VAL A 46 -5.34 1.93 7.83
C VAL A 46 -4.02 2.49 7.33
N GLU A 47 -3.06 1.62 7.02
CA GLU A 47 -1.72 1.97 6.58
C GLU A 47 -1.58 1.94 5.04
N MET A 48 -0.76 2.84 4.50
CA MET A 48 -0.30 2.76 3.11
C MET A 48 1.16 2.32 3.04
N VAL A 49 1.46 1.39 2.12
CA VAL A 49 2.81 0.93 1.79
C VAL A 49 3.25 1.54 0.47
N TYR A 50 4.40 2.22 0.48
CA TYR A 50 5.04 2.70 -0.73
C TYR A 50 6.08 1.70 -1.22
N LEU A 51 6.07 1.42 -2.53
CA LEU A 51 7.07 0.61 -3.20
C LEU A 51 7.79 1.43 -4.27
N ARG A 52 9.06 1.11 -4.49
CA ARG A 52 9.93 1.79 -5.45
C ARG A 52 10.56 0.76 -6.39
N LYS A 53 10.70 1.15 -7.66
CA LYS A 53 11.48 0.45 -8.68
C LYS A 53 12.46 1.45 -9.30
N GLU A 54 13.74 1.10 -9.33
CA GLU A 54 14.73 1.86 -10.13
C GLU A 54 14.43 1.63 -11.61
N LEU A 55 14.47 2.72 -12.39
CA LEU A 55 14.29 2.70 -13.83
C LEU A 55 15.66 2.62 -14.52
#